data_AF-A0A523FQU9-F1
#
_entry.id   AF-A0A523FQU9-F1
#
_cell.length_a   1.000
_cell.length_b   1.000
_cell.length_c   1.000
_cell.angle_alpha   90.00
_cell.angle_beta   90.00
_cell.angle_gamma   90.00
#
_symmetry.space_group_name_H-M   'P 1'
#
loop_
_entity.id
_entity.type
_entity.pdbx_description
1 polymer ?
#
loop_
_entity_poly.entity_id
_entity_poly.type
_entity_poly.pdbx_seq_one_letter_code
_entity_poly.pdbx_strand_id
1 'polypeptide(L)'
;ITQHTRYKKQSGGHGQFGDVIVEVSPLARSEGFSFADKIRGGTVPKQYIPSVEHGIKDYMVRGPLGFNVVDVGVVLIDGKFHAVDSSDMAFQTAGRMAMAEALPQCSPVLLEPIMQVHIHVPNDVTNKVTGLIPQRRGQMLGYDARDGWHGWDTVEAHMPLAEIHDLIIELRSMSAGAGTYTFEFDRMQELTGRLADNVLQARKNAG
;
A
#
# COMPACT_ATOMS: atom_id res chain seq x y z
N ILE A 1 -1.32 -4.71 -17.74
CA ILE A 1 -2.59 -4.30 -18.38
C ILE A 1 -2.34 -3.09 -19.23
N THR A 2 -2.84 -3.07 -20.47
CA THR A 2 -2.80 -1.88 -21.32
C THR A 2 -4.19 -1.25 -21.31
N GLN A 3 -4.28 0.01 -20.88
CA GLN A 3 -5.54 0.74 -20.74
C GLN A 3 -5.55 1.96 -21.65
N HIS A 4 -6.58 2.05 -22.50
CA HIS A 4 -6.87 3.24 -23.30
C HIS A 4 -8.02 4.01 -22.66
N THR A 5 -7.77 5.27 -22.34
CA THR A 5 -8.77 6.13 -21.71
C THR A 5 -8.84 7.47 -22.40
N ARG A 6 -10.06 7.86 -22.77
CA ARG A 6 -10.36 9.17 -23.35
C ARG A 6 -11.30 9.95 -22.46
N TYR A 7 -10.82 11.11 -22.02
CA TYR A 7 -11.63 12.14 -21.39
C TYR A 7 -12.04 13.19 -22.42
N LYS A 8 -13.35 13.35 -22.62
CA LYS A 8 -13.93 14.42 -23.44
C LYS A 8 -15.12 15.03 -22.72
N LYS A 9 -15.09 16.33 -22.47
CA LYS A 9 -16.20 17.08 -21.88
C LYS A 9 -16.43 18.36 -22.67
N GLN A 10 -17.66 18.57 -23.10
CA GLN A 10 -18.13 19.85 -23.63
C GLN A 10 -19.09 20.45 -22.61
N SER A 11 -18.61 21.37 -21.77
CA SER A 11 -19.50 22.31 -21.07
C SER A 11 -19.72 23.52 -21.98
N GLY A 12 -20.73 24.37 -21.70
CA GLY A 12 -20.98 25.60 -22.47
C GLY A 12 -19.85 26.65 -22.45
N GLY A 13 -18.65 26.29 -21.97
CA GLY A 13 -17.41 27.08 -21.98
C GLY A 13 -16.29 26.36 -22.73
N HIS A 14 -15.05 26.41 -22.22
CA HIS A 14 -13.91 25.72 -22.83
C HIS A 14 -14.09 24.19 -22.81
N GLY A 15 -13.89 23.56 -23.97
CA GLY A 15 -13.86 22.10 -24.08
C GLY A 15 -12.70 21.50 -23.29
N GLN A 16 -12.86 20.26 -22.85
CA GLN A 16 -11.79 19.48 -22.24
C GLN A 16 -11.58 18.19 -23.02
N PHE A 17 -10.32 17.94 -23.40
CA PHE A 17 -9.90 16.75 -24.13
C PHE A 17 -8.56 16.22 -23.64
N GLY A 18 -8.53 14.96 -23.23
CA GLY A 18 -7.31 14.21 -22.93
C GLY A 18 -7.50 12.75 -23.35
N ASP A 19 -6.51 12.16 -24.00
CA ASP A 19 -6.54 10.78 -24.46
C ASP A 19 -5.18 10.16 -24.17
N VAL A 20 -5.15 9.09 -23.38
CA VAL A 20 -3.93 8.42 -22.92
C VAL A 20 -4.06 6.91 -23.08
N ILE A 21 -2.96 6.28 -23.46
CA ILE A 21 -2.80 4.82 -23.43
C ILE A 21 -1.64 4.52 -22.48
N VAL A 22 -1.94 3.80 -21.41
CA VAL A 22 -0.96 3.44 -20.37
C VAL A 22 -0.81 1.94 -20.24
N GLU A 23 0.41 1.48 -19.95
CA GLU A 23 0.68 0.13 -19.51
C GLU A 23 0.91 0.14 -18.01
N VAL A 24 0.11 -0.63 -17.28
CA VAL A 24 0.18 -0.79 -15.83
C VAL A 24 0.71 -2.19 -15.50
N SER A 25 1.74 -2.26 -14.68
CA SER A 25 2.39 -3.51 -14.25
C SER A 25 2.73 -3.46 -12.75
N PRO A 26 2.73 -4.61 -12.05
CA PRO A 26 3.26 -4.67 -10.70
C PRO A 26 4.78 -4.46 -10.71
N LEU A 27 5.30 -3.91 -9.62
CA LEU A 27 6.72 -3.85 -9.29
C LEU A 27 7.04 -4.86 -8.19
N ALA A 28 8.33 -5.04 -7.89
CA ALA A 28 8.68 -5.84 -6.71
C ALA A 28 8.24 -5.13 -5.42
N ARG A 29 8.08 -5.90 -4.35
CA ARG A 29 7.68 -5.36 -3.04
C ARG A 29 8.65 -4.27 -2.59
N SER A 30 8.10 -3.18 -2.07
CA SER A 30 8.85 -2.02 -1.59
C SER A 30 9.56 -1.20 -2.68
N GLU A 31 9.26 -1.42 -3.97
CA GLU A 31 9.76 -0.56 -5.05
C GLU A 31 8.93 0.73 -5.21
N GLY A 32 7.73 0.79 -4.61
CA GLY A 32 6.93 2.02 -4.58
C GLY A 32 6.27 2.32 -5.92
N PHE A 33 6.49 3.52 -6.47
CA PHE A 33 5.85 3.97 -7.73
C PHE A 33 6.89 4.34 -8.78
N SER A 34 6.70 3.83 -9.99
CA SER A 34 7.51 4.21 -11.15
C SER A 34 6.61 4.72 -12.28
N PHE A 35 7.01 5.84 -12.88
CA PHE A 35 6.39 6.40 -14.07
C PHE A 35 7.43 6.59 -15.17
N ALA A 36 7.08 6.16 -16.38
CA ALA A 36 7.89 6.40 -17.58
C ALA A 36 7.00 6.80 -18.75
N ASP A 37 7.56 7.52 -19.72
CA ASP A 37 6.91 7.77 -21.01
C ASP A 37 7.70 7.12 -22.15
N LYS A 38 6.97 6.59 -23.12
CA LYS A 38 7.49 6.06 -24.40
C LYS A 38 6.82 6.76 -25.59
N ILE A 39 6.32 7.98 -25.37
CA ILE A 39 5.59 8.76 -26.39
C ILE A 39 6.50 9.00 -27.61
N ARG A 40 5.99 8.65 -28.78
CA ARG A 40 6.66 8.88 -30.07
C ARG A 40 5.90 9.93 -30.87
N GLY A 41 6.63 10.74 -31.64
CA GLY A 41 6.02 11.70 -32.58
C GLY A 41 5.18 12.82 -31.96
N GLY A 42 5.19 12.97 -30.63
CA GLY A 42 4.45 14.03 -29.93
C GLY A 42 2.93 13.83 -29.90
N THR A 43 2.45 12.58 -29.96
CA THR A 43 1.00 12.26 -29.85
C THR A 43 0.39 12.73 -28.54
N VAL A 44 1.21 12.83 -27.49
CA VAL A 44 0.97 13.62 -26.28
C VAL A 44 2.06 14.71 -26.18
N PRO A 45 1.71 16.00 -26.15
CA PRO A 45 2.68 17.08 -25.94
C PRO A 45 3.44 16.92 -24.62
N LYS A 46 4.76 17.12 -24.64
CA LYS A 46 5.64 16.93 -23.46
C LYS A 46 5.18 17.71 -22.23
N GLN A 47 4.57 18.88 -22.43
CA GLN A 47 4.05 19.71 -21.34
C GLN A 47 2.92 19.04 -20.54
N TYR A 48 2.18 18.10 -21.12
CA TYR A 48 1.05 17.43 -20.48
C TYR A 48 1.42 16.09 -19.83
N ILE A 49 2.61 15.56 -20.09
CA ILE A 49 3.09 14.30 -19.49
C ILE A 49 3.12 14.37 -17.95
N PRO A 50 3.64 15.45 -17.32
CA PRO A 50 3.59 15.59 -15.86
C PRO A 50 2.16 15.61 -15.33
N SER A 51 1.21 16.15 -16.09
CA SER A 51 -0.20 16.22 -15.71
C SER A 51 -0.84 14.82 -15.73
N VAL A 52 -0.48 13.96 -16.69
CA VAL A 52 -0.86 12.54 -16.69
C VAL A 52 -0.32 11.82 -15.46
N GLU A 53 0.99 11.96 -15.17
CA GLU A 53 1.61 11.38 -13.99
C GLU A 53 0.94 11.83 -12.69
N HIS A 54 0.63 13.13 -12.58
CA HIS A 54 -0.07 13.68 -11.43
C HIS A 54 -1.46 13.05 -11.27
N GLY A 55 -2.22 12.88 -12.36
CA GLY A 55 -3.51 12.21 -12.34
C GLY A 55 -3.44 10.75 -11.89
N ILE A 56 -2.39 10.04 -12.33
CA ILE A 56 -2.09 8.67 -11.89
C ILE A 56 -1.83 8.64 -10.38
N LYS A 57 -0.91 9.48 -9.89
CA LYS A 57 -0.57 9.57 -8.46
C LYS A 57 -1.79 9.93 -7.60
N ASP A 58 -2.63 10.84 -8.08
CA ASP A 58 -3.86 11.23 -7.37
C ASP A 58 -4.80 10.04 -7.17
N TYR A 59 -4.98 9.19 -8.19
CA TYR A 59 -5.80 7.99 -8.04
C TYR A 59 -5.18 7.02 -7.03
N MET A 60 -3.85 6.87 -7.07
CA MET A 60 -3.12 5.93 -6.21
C MET A 60 -3.25 6.23 -4.72
N VAL A 61 -3.63 7.45 -4.29
CA VAL A 61 -3.88 7.77 -2.88
C VAL A 61 -5.08 7.00 -2.31
N ARG A 62 -6.07 6.64 -3.13
CA ARG A 62 -7.23 5.84 -2.66
C ARG A 62 -7.32 4.49 -3.34
N GLY A 63 -6.81 4.34 -4.56
CA GLY A 63 -6.81 3.09 -5.29
C GLY A 63 -8.20 2.46 -5.49
N PRO A 64 -8.23 1.23 -6.02
CA PRO A 64 -9.49 0.52 -6.23
C PRO A 64 -10.09 -0.02 -4.91
N LEU A 65 -9.26 -0.23 -3.89
CA LEU A 65 -9.65 -0.84 -2.61
C LEU A 65 -9.87 0.18 -1.48
N GLY A 66 -9.69 1.49 -1.74
CA GLY A 66 -9.84 2.52 -0.71
C GLY A 66 -8.59 2.80 0.13
N PHE A 67 -7.42 2.32 -0.32
CA PHE A 67 -6.10 2.45 0.30
C PHE A 67 -5.05 2.95 -0.70
N ASN A 68 -3.95 3.48 -0.18
CA ASN A 68 -2.79 3.84 -0.99
C ASN A 68 -2.31 2.63 -1.81
N VAL A 69 -2.08 2.84 -3.11
CA VAL A 69 -1.51 1.86 -4.03
C VAL A 69 0.00 2.01 -4.01
N VAL A 70 0.70 0.89 -3.84
CA VAL A 70 2.17 0.79 -3.84
C VAL A 70 2.60 -0.34 -4.78
N ASP A 71 3.88 -0.36 -5.11
CA ASP A 71 4.54 -1.36 -5.95
C ASP A 71 3.91 -1.47 -7.34
N VAL A 72 3.73 -0.32 -8.01
CA VAL A 72 3.12 -0.22 -9.35
C VAL A 72 3.97 0.63 -10.28
N GLY A 73 4.20 0.11 -11.48
CA GLY A 73 4.82 0.79 -12.60
C GLY A 73 3.77 1.18 -13.63
N VAL A 74 3.86 2.41 -14.13
CA VAL A 74 2.99 2.92 -15.20
C VAL A 74 3.83 3.51 -16.32
N VAL A 75 3.59 3.05 -17.55
CA VAL A 75 4.25 3.56 -18.76
C VAL A 75 3.21 4.24 -19.65
N LEU A 76 3.37 5.54 -19.92
CA LEU A 76 2.58 6.25 -20.92
C LEU A 76 3.13 5.91 -22.31
N ILE A 77 2.39 5.11 -23.09
CA ILE A 77 2.88 4.57 -24.36
C ILE A 77 2.33 5.30 -25.59
N ASP A 78 1.13 5.88 -25.50
CA ASP A 78 0.52 6.67 -26.58
C ASP A 78 -0.59 7.57 -26.03
N GLY A 79 -1.23 8.35 -26.90
CA GLY A 79 -2.37 9.18 -26.57
C GLY A 79 -2.76 10.10 -27.72
N LYS A 80 -3.67 11.04 -27.46
CA LYS A 80 -4.04 12.10 -28.40
C LYS A 80 -4.30 13.39 -27.66
N PHE A 81 -4.11 14.51 -28.35
CA PHE A 81 -4.52 15.83 -27.87
C PHE A 81 -5.38 16.54 -28.90
N HIS A 82 -6.08 17.58 -28.46
CA HIS A 82 -6.81 18.51 -29.30
C HIS A 82 -6.22 19.91 -29.08
N ALA A 83 -5.90 20.63 -30.16
CA ALA A 83 -5.15 21.88 -30.07
C ALA A 83 -5.82 22.96 -29.21
N VAL A 84 -7.16 22.97 -29.16
CA VAL A 84 -7.94 23.99 -28.44
C VAL A 84 -8.54 23.46 -27.12
N ASP A 85 -8.86 22.16 -27.07
CA ASP A 85 -9.63 21.60 -25.95
C ASP A 85 -8.73 20.85 -24.95
N SER A 86 -7.47 20.57 -25.29
CA SER A 86 -6.53 19.94 -24.36
C SER A 86 -5.95 20.94 -23.37
N SER A 87 -5.87 20.51 -22.11
CA SER A 87 -5.32 21.26 -21.00
C SER A 87 -4.70 20.30 -19.98
N ASP A 88 -3.90 20.83 -19.05
CA ASP A 88 -3.33 20.05 -17.95
C ASP A 88 -4.39 19.30 -17.16
N MET A 89 -5.48 20.00 -16.82
CA MET A 89 -6.61 19.41 -16.08
C MET A 89 -7.26 18.24 -16.84
N ALA A 90 -7.35 18.33 -18.17
CA ALA A 90 -7.92 17.26 -18.99
C ALA A 90 -7.02 16.02 -18.98
N PHE A 91 -5.70 16.18 -19.08
CA PHE A 91 -4.74 15.08 -19.04
C PHE A 91 -4.56 14.49 -17.64
N GLN A 92 -4.64 15.30 -16.58
CA GLN A 92 -4.71 14.82 -15.20
C GLN A 92 -5.97 13.99 -14.95
N THR A 93 -7.11 14.44 -15.47
CA THR A 93 -8.36 13.67 -15.36
C THR A 93 -8.27 12.36 -16.15
N ALA A 94 -7.71 12.39 -17.36
CA ALA A 94 -7.49 11.18 -18.17
C ALA A 94 -6.56 10.17 -17.47
N GLY A 95 -5.45 10.63 -16.88
CA GLY A 95 -4.54 9.78 -16.10
C GLY A 95 -5.20 9.14 -14.89
N ARG A 96 -6.02 9.90 -14.15
CA ARG A 96 -6.81 9.38 -13.02
C ARG A 96 -7.82 8.32 -13.47
N MET A 97 -8.55 8.58 -14.55
CA MET A 97 -9.52 7.63 -15.12
C MET A 97 -8.83 6.36 -15.63
N ALA A 98 -7.66 6.47 -16.25
CA ALA A 98 -6.90 5.33 -16.72
C ALA A 98 -6.55 4.35 -15.59
N MET A 99 -6.11 4.87 -14.43
CA MET A 99 -5.85 4.02 -13.28
C MET A 99 -7.13 3.44 -12.65
N ALA A 100 -8.23 4.22 -12.66
CA ALA A 100 -9.53 3.76 -12.18
C ALA A 100 -10.10 2.59 -12.99
N GLU A 101 -9.82 2.55 -14.29
CA GLU A 101 -10.23 1.47 -15.19
C GLU A 101 -9.23 0.30 -15.16
N ALA A 102 -7.93 0.58 -15.11
CA ALA A 102 -6.88 -0.44 -15.20
C ALA A 102 -6.71 -1.26 -13.92
N LEU A 103 -6.60 -0.61 -12.75
CA LEU A 103 -6.21 -1.29 -11.52
C LEU A 103 -7.20 -2.37 -11.03
N PRO A 104 -8.54 -2.21 -11.15
CA PRO A 104 -9.48 -3.29 -10.83
C PRO A 104 -9.26 -4.57 -11.64
N GLN A 105 -8.72 -4.44 -12.86
CA GLN A 105 -8.45 -5.58 -13.73
C GLN A 105 -7.11 -6.28 -13.37
N CYS A 106 -6.24 -5.64 -12.59
CA CYS A 106 -4.92 -6.15 -12.19
C CYS A 106 -4.95 -7.10 -10.98
N SER A 107 -6.12 -7.58 -10.54
CA SER A 107 -6.28 -8.39 -9.33
C SER A 107 -5.61 -7.75 -8.10
N PRO A 108 -6.01 -6.52 -7.71
CA PRO A 108 -5.38 -5.81 -6.61
C PRO A 108 -5.56 -6.56 -5.28
N VAL A 109 -4.51 -6.58 -4.46
CA VAL A 109 -4.48 -7.22 -3.14
C VAL A 109 -4.33 -6.18 -2.03
N LEU A 110 -4.88 -6.47 -0.85
CA LEU A 110 -4.57 -5.69 0.34
C LEU A 110 -3.22 -6.10 0.89
N LEU A 111 -2.50 -5.13 1.44
CA LEU A 111 -1.25 -5.35 2.14
C LEU A 111 -1.39 -4.88 3.59
N GLU A 112 -0.81 -5.63 4.51
CA GLU A 112 -0.65 -5.22 5.90
C GLU A 112 0.84 -5.09 6.26
N PRO A 113 1.22 -4.15 7.12
CA PRO A 113 2.59 -4.03 7.61
C PRO A 113 2.88 -5.12 8.65
N ILE A 114 3.97 -5.84 8.44
CA ILE A 114 4.56 -6.78 9.37
C ILE A 114 5.74 -6.10 10.05
N MET A 115 5.82 -6.25 11.37
CA MET A 115 6.86 -5.67 12.20
C MET A 115 7.78 -6.77 12.71
N GLN A 116 9.07 -6.48 12.79
CA GLN A 116 10.01 -7.21 13.63
C GLN A 116 9.80 -6.74 15.07
N VAL A 117 9.46 -7.66 15.98
CA VAL A 117 9.15 -7.36 17.38
C VAL A 117 10.14 -8.07 18.30
N HIS A 118 10.74 -7.30 19.20
CA HIS A 118 11.58 -7.81 20.29
C HIS A 118 10.82 -7.64 21.60
N ILE A 119 10.39 -8.75 22.19
CA ILE A 119 9.64 -8.78 23.45
C ILE A 119 10.59 -9.11 24.58
N HIS A 120 10.71 -8.24 25.57
CA HIS A 120 11.57 -8.45 26.73
C HIS A 120 10.73 -8.80 27.96
N VAL A 121 11.00 -9.96 28.56
CA VAL A 121 10.26 -10.46 29.73
C VAL A 121 11.15 -11.22 30.70
N PRO A 122 10.76 -11.32 31.99
CA PRO A 122 11.34 -12.30 32.90
C PRO A 122 11.23 -13.74 32.36
N ASN A 123 12.27 -14.55 32.58
CA ASN A 123 12.38 -15.88 31.96
C ASN A 123 11.33 -16.90 32.46
N ASP A 124 10.71 -16.66 33.61
CA ASP A 124 9.62 -17.47 34.17
C ASP A 124 8.31 -17.33 33.38
N VAL A 125 8.18 -16.30 32.54
CA VAL A 125 7.00 -16.06 31.70
C VAL A 125 7.26 -16.23 30.20
N THR A 126 8.48 -16.56 29.79
CA THR A 126 8.85 -16.76 28.39
C THR A 126 7.90 -17.72 27.68
N ASN A 127 7.62 -18.88 28.26
CA ASN A 127 6.70 -19.87 27.69
C ASN A 127 5.27 -19.36 27.47
N LYS A 128 4.81 -18.39 28.28
CA LYS A 128 3.49 -17.77 28.07
C LYS A 128 3.51 -16.83 26.87
N VAL A 129 4.60 -16.06 26.72
CA VAL A 129 4.80 -15.16 25.57
C VAL A 129 4.96 -15.93 24.27
N THR A 130 5.72 -17.03 24.26
CA THR A 130 5.87 -17.87 23.06
C THR A 130 4.53 -18.44 22.60
N GLY A 131 3.66 -18.85 23.53
CA GLY A 131 2.30 -19.29 23.24
C GLY A 131 1.34 -18.19 22.79
N LEU A 132 1.64 -16.92 23.11
CA LEU A 132 0.81 -15.78 22.71
C LEU A 132 1.04 -15.37 21.25
N ILE A 133 2.28 -15.44 20.76
CA ILE A 133 2.66 -15.03 19.40
C ILE A 133 1.72 -15.56 18.31
N PRO A 134 1.44 -16.88 18.20
CA PRO A 134 0.56 -17.39 17.15
C PRO A 134 -0.90 -16.97 17.31
N GLN A 135 -1.37 -16.68 18.52
CA GLN A 135 -2.73 -16.17 18.77
C GLN A 135 -2.90 -14.76 18.19
N ARG A 136 -1.80 -14.01 18.10
CA ARG A 136 -1.70 -12.67 17.52
C ARG A 136 -1.19 -12.68 16.08
N ARG A 137 -1.44 -13.78 15.35
CA ARG A 137 -0.98 -13.98 13.95
C ARG A 137 0.53 -13.78 13.75
N GLY A 138 1.31 -13.89 14.82
CA GLY A 138 2.74 -13.72 14.77
C GLY A 138 3.46 -15.01 14.40
N GLN A 139 4.65 -14.86 13.83
CA GLN A 139 5.58 -15.93 13.52
C GLN A 139 6.80 -15.78 14.43
N MET A 140 7.04 -16.79 15.28
CA MET A 140 8.20 -16.81 16.14
C MET A 140 9.49 -17.02 15.34
N LEU A 141 10.53 -16.26 15.66
CA LEU A 141 11.88 -16.40 15.10
C LEU A 141 12.81 -17.14 16.06
N GLY A 142 12.68 -16.87 17.36
CA GLY A 142 13.49 -17.47 18.40
C GLY A 142 13.37 -16.70 19.71
N TYR A 143 14.16 -17.09 20.69
CA TYR A 143 14.37 -16.31 21.91
C TYR A 143 15.70 -16.69 22.54
N ASP A 144 16.32 -15.72 23.21
CA ASP A 144 17.58 -15.90 23.93
C ASP A 144 17.58 -15.07 25.21
N ALA A 145 18.50 -15.39 26.14
CA ALA A 145 18.73 -14.56 27.32
C ALA A 145 19.11 -13.14 26.91
N ARG A 146 18.51 -12.14 27.57
CA ARG A 146 18.78 -10.73 27.30
C ARG A 146 20.13 -10.33 27.87
N ASP A 147 21.03 -9.89 27.00
CA ASP A 147 22.35 -9.44 27.41
C ASP A 147 22.29 -8.30 28.45
N GLY A 148 23.10 -8.41 29.48
CA GLY A 148 23.14 -7.48 30.62
C GLY A 148 21.95 -7.56 31.60
N TRP A 149 20.97 -8.44 31.40
CA TRP A 149 19.76 -8.54 32.23
C TRP A 149 19.58 -9.96 32.79
N HIS A 150 20.04 -10.20 34.02
CA HIS A 150 19.94 -11.52 34.64
C HIS A 150 18.48 -11.95 34.85
N GLY A 151 18.12 -13.14 34.34
CA GLY A 151 16.78 -13.71 34.47
C GLY A 151 15.74 -13.14 33.49
N TRP A 152 16.19 -12.52 32.40
CA TRP A 152 15.33 -11.99 31.35
C TRP A 152 15.64 -12.64 30.01
N ASP A 153 14.60 -12.84 29.22
CA ASP A 153 14.69 -13.29 27.84
C ASP A 153 14.21 -12.20 26.87
N THR A 154 14.74 -12.25 25.66
CA THR A 154 14.22 -11.51 24.50
C THR A 154 13.63 -12.51 23.53
N VAL A 155 12.33 -12.40 23.27
CA VAL A 155 11.60 -13.20 22.29
C VAL A 155 11.46 -12.39 21.01
N GLU A 156 11.85 -12.99 19.89
CA GLU A 156 11.79 -12.37 18.56
C GLU A 156 10.67 -12.98 17.73
N ALA A 157 9.88 -12.11 17.10
CA ALA A 157 8.80 -12.52 16.22
C ALA A 157 8.51 -11.49 15.12
N HIS A 158 8.01 -11.98 14.00
CA HIS A 158 7.28 -11.15 13.05
C HIS A 158 5.81 -11.08 13.45
N MET A 159 5.21 -9.90 13.50
CA MET A 159 3.80 -9.73 13.86
C MET A 159 3.15 -8.60 13.05
N PRO A 160 1.88 -8.73 12.62
CA PRO A 160 1.17 -7.62 12.00
C PRO A 160 1.03 -6.43 12.96
N LEU A 161 1.21 -5.20 12.48
CA LEU A 161 1.09 -4.00 13.32
C LEU A 161 -0.26 -3.90 14.04
N ALA A 162 -1.33 -4.38 13.39
CA ALA A 162 -2.67 -4.41 13.96
C ALA A 162 -2.77 -5.22 15.26
N GLU A 163 -1.87 -6.19 15.46
CA GLU A 163 -1.84 -7.11 16.61
C GLU A 163 -0.89 -6.63 17.72
N ILE A 164 -0.20 -5.50 17.52
CA ILE A 164 0.78 -4.96 18.48
C ILE A 164 0.14 -3.94 19.44
N HIS A 165 -0.95 -3.28 19.02
CA HIS A 165 -1.53 -2.13 19.72
C HIS A 165 -1.80 -2.39 21.22
N ASP A 166 -2.33 -3.57 21.55
CA ASP A 166 -2.69 -4.01 22.90
C ASP A 166 -1.72 -5.05 23.49
N LEU A 167 -0.65 -5.41 22.76
CA LEU A 167 0.35 -6.39 23.21
C LEU A 167 0.92 -6.05 24.60
N ILE A 168 1.13 -4.75 24.88
CA ILE A 168 1.67 -4.31 26.18
C ILE A 168 0.78 -4.72 27.35
N ILE A 169 -0.53 -4.77 27.16
CA ILE A 169 -1.50 -5.09 28.22
C ILE A 169 -1.31 -6.54 28.66
N GLU A 170 -1.23 -7.45 27.70
CA GLU A 170 -1.04 -8.88 27.97
C GLU A 170 0.35 -9.18 28.54
N LEU A 171 1.40 -8.56 27.99
CA LEU A 171 2.76 -8.73 28.51
C LEU A 171 2.84 -8.32 29.97
N ARG A 172 2.30 -7.15 30.33
CA ARG A 172 2.29 -6.68 31.73
C ARG A 172 1.43 -7.57 32.63
N SER A 173 0.30 -8.06 32.15
CA SER A 173 -0.55 -8.99 32.91
C SER A 173 0.21 -10.29 33.25
N MET A 174 0.91 -10.89 32.29
CA MET A 174 1.62 -12.15 32.48
C MET A 174 2.88 -12.01 33.34
N SER A 175 3.51 -10.83 33.33
CA SER A 175 4.84 -10.56 33.93
C SER A 175 4.80 -9.69 35.19
N ALA A 176 3.65 -9.59 35.86
CA ALA A 176 3.46 -8.71 37.02
C ALA A 176 3.90 -7.25 36.76
N GLY A 177 3.70 -6.78 35.53
CA GLY A 177 3.95 -5.41 35.10
C GLY A 177 5.31 -5.12 34.47
N ALA A 178 6.21 -6.11 34.42
CA ALA A 178 7.61 -5.92 34.03
C ALA A 178 7.88 -5.98 32.51
N GLY A 179 7.11 -6.77 31.79
CA GLY A 179 7.30 -7.04 30.37
C GLY A 179 7.14 -5.80 29.48
N THR A 180 7.96 -5.73 28.44
CA THR A 180 7.96 -4.63 27.46
C THR A 180 8.31 -5.16 26.06
N TYR A 181 8.21 -4.32 25.04
CA TYR A 181 8.66 -4.66 23.70
C TYR A 181 9.14 -3.43 22.93
N THR A 182 9.95 -3.67 21.91
CA THR A 182 10.25 -2.73 20.84
C THR A 182 9.88 -3.36 19.50
N PHE A 183 9.61 -2.55 18.50
CA PHE A 183 9.29 -3.05 17.17
C PHE A 183 9.72 -2.07 16.08
N GLU A 184 10.04 -2.61 14.92
CA GLU A 184 10.37 -1.85 13.72
C GLU A 184 9.72 -2.49 12.48
N PHE A 185 9.55 -1.69 11.43
CA PHE A 185 8.94 -2.18 10.20
C PHE A 185 9.86 -3.19 9.53
N ASP A 186 9.31 -4.33 9.14
CA ASP A 186 10.03 -5.35 8.36
C ASP A 186 9.57 -5.33 6.90
N ARG A 187 8.28 -5.58 6.64
CA ARG A 187 7.77 -5.69 5.26
C ARG A 187 6.27 -5.46 5.15
N MET A 188 5.81 -5.25 3.92
CA MET A 188 4.40 -5.39 3.57
C MET A 188 4.09 -6.84 3.18
N GLN A 189 3.04 -7.41 3.72
CA GLN A 189 2.57 -8.76 3.42
C GLN A 189 1.14 -8.73 2.89
N GLU A 190 0.81 -9.63 1.97
CA GLU A 190 -0.56 -9.77 1.48
C GLU A 190 -1.53 -10.18 2.58
N LEU A 191 -2.59 -9.39 2.72
CA LEU A 191 -3.72 -9.68 3.59
C LEU A 191 -4.81 -10.36 2.75
N THR A 192 -5.16 -11.58 3.13
CA THR A 192 -6.11 -12.42 2.38
C THR A 192 -7.21 -12.99 3.26
N GLY A 193 -8.22 -13.60 2.62
CA GLY A 193 -9.33 -14.27 3.29
C GLY A 193 -10.25 -13.33 4.07
N ARG A 194 -10.90 -13.87 5.09
CA ARG A 194 -11.97 -13.19 5.84
C ARG A 194 -11.55 -11.86 6.45
N LEU A 195 -10.30 -11.72 6.88
CA LEU A 195 -9.81 -10.47 7.45
C LEU A 195 -9.72 -9.36 6.40
N ALA A 196 -9.23 -9.70 5.19
CA ALA A 196 -9.24 -8.77 4.06
C ALA A 196 -10.66 -8.32 3.72
N ASP A 197 -11.61 -9.26 3.65
CA ASP A 197 -13.02 -8.96 3.34
C ASP A 197 -13.63 -8.00 4.37
N ASN A 198 -13.38 -8.24 5.66
CA ASN A 198 -13.86 -7.38 6.74
C ASN A 198 -13.28 -5.96 6.64
N VAL A 199 -11.98 -5.83 6.34
CA VAL A 199 -11.32 -4.53 6.16
C VAL A 199 -11.94 -3.78 4.97
N LEU A 200 -12.17 -4.45 3.85
CA LEU A 200 -12.81 -3.85 2.67
C LEU A 200 -14.25 -3.41 2.95
N GLN A 201 -15.02 -4.22 3.70
CA GLN A 201 -16.39 -3.85 4.09
C GLN A 201 -16.43 -2.65 5.03
N ALA A 202 -15.58 -2.64 6.07
CA ALA A 202 -15.50 -1.51 6.99
C ALA A 202 -15.11 -0.21 6.26
N ARG A 203 -14.19 -0.29 5.30
CA ARG A 203 -13.76 0.87 4.50
C ARG A 203 -14.86 1.40 3.60
N LYS A 204 -15.68 0.53 3.00
CA LYS A 204 -16.85 0.93 2.19
C LYS A 204 -17.90 1.68 3.01
N ASN A 205 -18.06 1.33 4.29
CA ASN A 205 -19.05 1.98 5.16
C ASN A 205 -18.57 3.33 5.72
N ALA A 206 -17.26 3.58 5.71
CA ALA A 206 -16.64 4.77 6.29
C ALA A 206 -16.40 5.92 5.30
N GLY A 207 -16.67 5.71 4.00
CA GLY A 207 -16.41 6.69 2.93
C GLY A 207 -17.62 6.92 2.04
#